data_AF-A0A960SMP7-F1
#
_entry.id   AF-A0A960SMP7-F1
#
_cell.length_a   1.000
_cell.length_b   1.000
_cell.length_c   1.000
_cell.angle_alpha   90.00
_cell.angle_beta   90.00
_cell.angle_gamma   90.00
#
_symmetry.space_group_name_H-M   'P 1'
#
loop_
_entity.id
_entity.type
_entity.pdbx_description
1 polymer ?
#
loop_
_entity_poly.entity_id
_entity_poly.type
_entity_poly.pdbx_seq_one_letter_code
_entity_poly.pdbx_strand_id
1 'polypeptide(L)'
;LSGVNHVFYHGTCYSPDEAPWPGWLFYASYEMNPRNPVWRDVPALNASIARCQSVLQSGAPDADVLLYWPIHEFWQRTGSLEQKFTVHARDWLEEQPFGRAAERLWQSGFDFDYVSDRQLGTARVANGRLRLPGGDYRVVVVPRCRLLPLDTLRGLLALATSGATIVFEEALPTDVPGWGRLDQRRQEFKTLLARITLASLGDSGLQATDLGRGRVLVGRILDALAATGIDREPLVDHAGLWFARRRSADGWRYFLANRGETTFDGWLPLARPSASVVVMDPMTGRTGRGRLRTPVGGSPVSVSLRLHPGESVILRAFERALPQEGPAWQVLDPAGAASDITGEWTVRFLEGGPELPAAITTGHPGSWTDLGDDDAQRFAGTAVYSVRFDAPRATAGHDRWMLDLGWPQSVSSTGGIYVEKDSNANTTDTQTAVFDFGNLQVVWKHRTYGDSPDPDYPWSATLYGDKGTLKASVFKYEYFERGKKEPALTGEALYEYDQYPEDRTEKDLERHVASAMRRHWQNYLHCVDTRTRPVADIEQAFISSASCILANMSVELGGRTLRYNPETGRVSGGRQANELLARPYRAPWTHPTPETV
;
A
#
# COMPACT_ATOMS: atom_id res chain seq x y z
N LEU A 1 -7.62 12.81 -3.59
CA LEU A 1 -8.89 13.03 -4.32
C LEU A 1 -8.99 14.46 -4.83
N SER A 2 -8.96 15.49 -3.97
CA SER A 2 -9.00 16.92 -4.39
C SER A 2 -7.69 17.48 -4.99
N GLY A 3 -6.84 16.63 -5.57
CA GLY A 3 -5.59 17.06 -6.24
C GLY A 3 -4.34 17.22 -5.36
N VAL A 4 -4.45 17.21 -4.02
CA VAL A 4 -3.26 17.25 -3.13
C VAL A 4 -2.36 16.04 -3.39
N ASN A 5 -1.09 16.30 -3.63
CA ASN A 5 -0.07 15.27 -3.90
C ASN A 5 1.24 15.52 -3.15
N HIS A 6 1.25 16.46 -2.21
CA HIS A 6 2.35 16.68 -1.25
C HIS A 6 1.74 17.11 0.08
N VAL A 7 1.90 16.29 1.12
CA VAL A 7 1.30 16.47 2.44
C VAL A 7 2.32 17.07 3.39
N PHE A 8 1.89 18.09 4.13
CA PHE A 8 2.61 18.65 5.26
C PHE A 8 1.75 18.48 6.51
N TYR A 9 2.34 17.97 7.59
CA TYR A 9 1.64 17.90 8.87
C TYR A 9 1.56 19.29 9.49
N HIS A 10 0.33 19.69 9.79
CA HIS A 10 0.03 20.85 10.62
C HIS A 10 -0.55 20.28 11.92
N GLY A 11 0.16 20.25 13.05
CA GLY A 11 1.51 20.73 13.32
C GLY A 11 2.40 19.64 13.90
N THR A 12 3.70 19.93 13.97
CA THR A 12 4.72 19.10 14.63
C THR A 12 5.37 19.94 15.71
N CYS A 13 4.64 20.26 16.79
CA CYS A 13 5.10 21.23 17.76
C CYS A 13 6.34 20.71 18.50
N TYR A 14 7.35 21.56 18.64
CA TYR A 14 8.50 21.25 19.48
C TYR A 14 8.07 21.23 20.94
N SER A 15 8.46 20.19 21.67
CA SER A 15 8.30 20.08 23.11
C SER A 15 9.67 19.79 23.74
N PRO A 16 10.18 20.66 24.64
CA PRO A 16 11.42 20.39 25.35
C PRO A 16 11.23 19.29 26.41
N ASP A 17 12.31 18.65 26.85
CA ASP A 17 12.26 17.52 27.79
C ASP A 17 11.67 17.91 29.16
N GLU A 18 11.92 19.15 29.61
CA GLU A 18 11.37 19.68 30.86
C GLU A 18 9.86 19.99 30.80
N ALA A 19 9.25 20.02 29.61
CA ALA A 19 7.82 20.25 29.51
C ALA A 19 7.06 19.04 30.07
N PRO A 20 6.11 19.23 31.01
CA PRO A 20 5.32 18.15 31.56
C PRO A 20 4.54 17.45 30.44
N TRP A 21 4.21 16.18 30.63
CA TRP A 21 3.39 15.43 29.68
C TRP A 21 2.06 16.18 29.37
N PRO A 22 1.61 16.23 28.11
CA PRO A 22 2.19 15.63 26.89
C PRO A 22 3.19 16.53 26.15
N GLY A 23 3.67 17.61 26.76
CA GLY A 23 4.52 18.63 26.14
C GLY A 23 3.75 19.88 25.74
N TRP A 24 4.36 20.70 24.90
CA TRP A 24 3.70 21.86 24.32
C TRP A 24 2.78 21.43 23.19
N LEU A 25 1.51 21.80 23.32
CA LEU A 25 0.47 21.47 22.37
C LEU A 25 0.16 22.68 21.50
N PHE A 26 -0.04 22.43 20.21
CA PHE A 26 -0.58 23.44 19.32
C PHE A 26 -2.11 23.29 19.20
N TYR A 27 -2.85 24.25 19.73
CA TYR A 27 -4.30 24.19 19.93
C TYR A 27 -5.15 24.01 18.65
N ALA A 28 -4.61 24.31 17.47
CA ALA A 28 -5.41 24.48 16.25
C ALA A 28 -5.35 23.28 15.28
N SER A 29 -4.68 22.17 15.61
CA SER A 29 -4.59 21.04 14.68
C SER A 29 -4.17 19.71 15.30
N TYR A 30 -4.03 18.69 14.45
CA TYR A 30 -3.46 17.40 14.84
C TYR A 30 -2.01 17.58 15.30
N GLU A 31 -1.68 16.99 16.44
CA GLU A 31 -0.35 17.10 17.06
C GLU A 31 0.52 15.93 16.61
N MET A 32 1.21 16.07 15.48
CA MET A 32 2.09 15.03 14.93
C MET A 32 3.49 15.15 15.52
N ASN A 33 3.70 14.63 16.73
CA ASN A 33 4.99 14.73 17.43
C ASN A 33 5.38 13.42 18.13
N PRO A 34 6.64 13.27 18.60
CA PRO A 34 7.13 12.06 19.26
C PRO A 34 6.38 11.58 20.49
N ARG A 35 5.64 12.46 21.17
CA ARG A 35 4.84 12.13 22.37
C ARG A 35 3.42 11.70 22.00
N ASN A 36 2.97 11.89 20.76
CA ASN A 36 1.69 11.37 20.30
C ASN A 36 1.76 9.83 20.16
N PRO A 37 0.78 9.05 20.67
CA PRO A 37 0.78 7.59 20.56
C PRO A 37 0.94 7.06 19.13
N VAL A 38 0.45 7.78 18.11
CA VAL A 38 0.57 7.35 16.71
C VAL A 38 2.00 7.47 16.17
N TRP A 39 2.90 8.17 16.87
CA TRP A 39 4.22 8.52 16.33
C TRP A 39 5.02 7.31 15.85
N ARG A 40 4.88 6.19 16.55
CA ARG A 40 5.53 4.91 16.21
C ARG A 40 5.05 4.36 14.87
N ASP A 41 3.82 4.67 14.47
CA ASP A 41 3.21 4.23 13.21
C ASP A 41 3.42 5.24 12.07
N VAL A 42 3.96 6.42 12.37
CA VAL A 42 4.23 7.47 11.36
C VAL A 42 5.10 6.97 10.20
N PRO A 43 6.15 6.15 10.40
CA PRO A 43 6.89 5.58 9.27
C PRO A 43 6.02 4.75 8.32
N ALA A 44 5.09 3.94 8.84
CA ALA A 44 4.17 3.15 8.02
C ALA A 44 3.16 4.05 7.29
N LEU A 45 2.59 5.02 7.99
CA LEU A 45 1.70 6.03 7.40
C LEU A 45 2.41 6.82 6.28
N ASN A 46 3.63 7.29 6.54
CA ASN A 46 4.44 8.04 5.57
C ASN A 46 4.87 7.18 4.39
N ALA A 47 5.15 5.89 4.57
CA ALA A 47 5.41 4.99 3.46
C ALA A 47 4.20 4.90 2.53
N SER A 48 2.99 4.81 3.09
CA SER A 48 1.75 4.83 2.32
C SER A 48 1.51 6.15 1.60
N ILE A 49 1.66 7.27 2.31
CA ILE A 49 1.57 8.62 1.73
C ILE A 49 2.59 8.79 0.60
N ALA A 50 3.84 8.38 0.79
CA ALA A 50 4.89 8.49 -0.22
C ALA A 50 4.56 7.70 -1.50
N ARG A 51 4.00 6.48 -1.38
CA ARG A 51 3.54 5.69 -2.54
C ARG A 51 2.41 6.39 -3.28
N CYS A 52 1.43 6.94 -2.55
CA CYS A 52 0.34 7.74 -3.13
C CYS A 52 0.88 8.98 -3.86
N GLN A 53 1.76 9.76 -3.21
CA GLN A 53 2.33 10.98 -3.77
C GLN A 53 3.19 10.70 -5.00
N SER A 54 3.99 9.64 -5.00
CA SER A 54 4.80 9.23 -6.16
C SER A 54 3.92 9.09 -7.42
N VAL A 55 2.76 8.44 -7.27
CA VAL A 55 1.83 8.29 -8.39
C VAL A 55 1.11 9.60 -8.70
N LEU A 56 0.62 10.31 -7.68
CA LEU A 56 -0.16 11.55 -7.82
C LEU A 56 0.67 12.76 -8.29
N GLN A 57 2.00 12.70 -8.21
CA GLN A 57 2.91 13.69 -8.79
C GLN A 57 3.35 13.30 -10.21
N SER A 58 3.24 12.02 -10.57
CA SER A 58 3.62 11.55 -11.91
C SER A 58 2.58 11.89 -12.97
N GLY A 59 3.02 12.21 -14.19
CA GLY A 59 2.12 12.53 -15.31
C GLY A 59 1.41 13.88 -15.14
N ALA A 60 0.32 14.08 -15.87
CA ALA A 60 -0.49 15.31 -15.87
C ALA A 60 -1.90 15.05 -15.32
N PRO A 61 -2.60 16.06 -14.78
CA PRO A 61 -4.04 15.97 -14.51
C PRO A 61 -4.83 15.52 -15.76
N ASP A 62 -5.86 14.68 -15.60
CA ASP A 62 -6.71 14.18 -16.70
C ASP A 62 -8.17 14.68 -16.57
N ALA A 63 -8.31 15.97 -16.27
CA ALA A 63 -9.60 16.66 -16.19
C ALA A 63 -10.02 17.19 -17.57
N ASP A 64 -11.25 16.91 -17.98
CA ASP A 64 -11.80 17.39 -19.26
C ASP A 64 -12.56 18.72 -19.14
N VAL A 65 -12.91 19.11 -17.91
CA VAL A 65 -13.79 20.25 -17.63
C VAL A 65 -13.04 21.37 -16.92
N LEU A 66 -13.18 22.60 -17.41
CA LEU A 66 -12.85 23.81 -16.66
C LEU A 66 -14.12 24.37 -16.04
N LEU A 67 -14.18 24.44 -14.71
CA LEU A 67 -15.29 25.05 -13.99
C LEU A 67 -14.95 26.50 -13.64
N TYR A 68 -15.59 27.44 -14.32
CA TYR A 68 -15.39 28.86 -14.06
C TYR A 68 -15.90 29.22 -12.66
N TRP A 69 -15.08 29.96 -11.90
CA TRP A 69 -15.48 30.48 -10.59
C TRP A 69 -16.03 31.90 -10.71
N PRO A 70 -17.36 32.11 -10.63
CA PRO A 70 -17.99 33.43 -10.69
C PRO A 70 -17.81 34.21 -9.38
N ILE A 71 -16.58 34.50 -8.96
CA ILE A 71 -16.27 35.12 -7.66
C ILE A 71 -16.97 36.47 -7.46
N HIS A 72 -17.30 37.17 -8.55
CA HIS A 72 -18.03 38.43 -8.52
C HIS A 72 -19.47 38.32 -8.00
N GLU A 73 -20.12 37.16 -8.10
CA GLU A 73 -21.40 36.90 -7.43
C GLU A 73 -21.24 37.02 -5.93
N PHE A 74 -20.18 36.41 -5.40
CA PHE A 74 -19.91 36.41 -3.98
C PHE A 74 -19.59 37.82 -3.49
N TRP A 75 -18.64 38.50 -4.13
CA TRP A 75 -18.23 39.85 -3.72
C TRP A 75 -19.33 40.92 -3.80
N GLN A 76 -20.42 40.67 -4.53
CA GLN A 76 -21.57 41.58 -4.58
C GLN A 76 -22.70 41.23 -3.61
N ARG A 77 -22.56 40.19 -2.79
CA ARG A 77 -23.54 39.91 -1.74
C ARG A 77 -23.59 41.09 -0.77
N THR A 78 -24.79 41.58 -0.51
CA THR A 78 -25.06 42.64 0.47
C THR A 78 -25.38 42.03 1.83
N GLY A 79 -25.17 42.78 2.92
CA GLY A 79 -25.60 42.38 4.27
C GLY A 79 -24.50 42.37 5.33
N SER A 80 -23.22 42.28 4.95
CA SER A 80 -22.07 42.40 5.86
C SER A 80 -20.95 43.20 5.21
N LEU A 81 -20.23 44.01 5.99
CA LEU A 81 -19.01 44.71 5.55
C LEU A 81 -17.80 43.78 5.47
N GLU A 82 -17.89 42.60 6.10
CA GLU A 82 -16.85 41.58 6.11
C GLU A 82 -17.36 40.30 5.45
N GLN A 83 -16.54 39.73 4.56
CA GLN A 83 -16.81 38.47 3.91
C GLN A 83 -15.71 37.47 4.23
N LYS A 84 -16.03 36.48 5.07
CA LYS A 84 -15.06 35.49 5.55
C LYS A 84 -15.05 34.25 4.68
N PHE A 85 -13.85 33.83 4.29
CA PHE A 85 -13.58 32.57 3.59
C PHE A 85 -13.05 31.55 4.62
N THR A 86 -13.88 31.22 5.63
CA THR A 86 -13.41 30.36 6.72
C THR A 86 -13.31 28.90 6.26
N VAL A 87 -12.38 28.16 6.85
CA VAL A 87 -12.27 26.70 6.62
C VAL A 87 -13.27 25.90 7.43
N HIS A 88 -13.79 26.46 8.54
CA HIS A 88 -14.72 25.78 9.46
C HIS A 88 -16.19 25.95 9.09
N ALA A 89 -16.55 27.00 8.36
CA ALA A 89 -17.87 27.20 7.77
C ALA A 89 -17.70 27.40 6.27
N ARG A 90 -18.08 26.38 5.49
CA ARG A 90 -17.82 26.29 4.05
C ARG A 90 -19.02 26.70 3.19
N ASP A 91 -20.08 27.21 3.81
CA ASP A 91 -21.32 27.61 3.13
C ASP A 91 -21.06 28.71 2.08
N TRP A 92 -20.03 29.54 2.33
CA TRP A 92 -19.56 30.53 1.36
C TRP A 92 -19.11 29.90 0.04
N LEU A 93 -18.77 28.62 0.00
CA LEU A 93 -18.43 27.89 -1.21
C LEU A 93 -19.56 26.94 -1.62
N GLU A 94 -19.96 26.06 -0.69
CA GLU A 94 -20.83 24.89 -0.95
C GLU A 94 -22.27 25.28 -1.30
N GLU A 95 -22.81 26.32 -0.67
CA GLU A 95 -24.19 26.75 -0.95
C GLU A 95 -24.32 27.58 -2.24
N GLN A 96 -23.21 28.10 -2.76
CA GLN A 96 -23.23 28.86 -4.01
C GLN A 96 -23.56 27.96 -5.21
N PRO A 97 -24.14 28.52 -6.29
CA PRO A 97 -24.32 27.78 -7.54
C PRO A 97 -23.03 27.11 -8.02
N PHE A 98 -21.89 27.78 -7.87
CA PHE A 98 -20.56 27.22 -8.16
C PHE A 98 -20.24 25.96 -7.34
N GLY A 99 -20.45 26.00 -6.01
CA GLY A 99 -20.19 24.85 -5.14
C GLY A 99 -21.09 23.67 -5.46
N ARG A 100 -22.39 23.93 -5.68
CA ARG A 100 -23.36 22.90 -6.11
C ARG A 100 -23.02 22.30 -7.47
N ALA A 101 -22.53 23.11 -8.41
CA ALA A 101 -22.07 22.63 -9.71
C ALA A 101 -20.83 21.74 -9.56
N ALA A 102 -19.83 22.17 -8.76
CA ALA A 102 -18.63 21.39 -8.47
C ALA A 102 -18.96 20.04 -7.81
N GLU A 103 -19.82 20.05 -6.80
CA GLU A 103 -20.29 18.83 -6.12
C GLU A 103 -20.99 17.89 -7.11
N ARG A 104 -21.91 18.42 -7.93
CA ARG A 104 -22.67 17.62 -8.91
C ARG A 104 -21.76 17.00 -9.98
N LEU A 105 -20.77 17.75 -10.47
CA LEU A 105 -19.77 17.22 -11.39
C LEU A 105 -18.98 16.08 -10.76
N TRP A 106 -18.52 16.28 -9.52
CA TRP A 106 -17.69 15.30 -8.82
C TRP A 106 -18.47 14.01 -8.52
N GLN A 107 -19.69 14.14 -7.99
CA GLN A 107 -20.61 13.02 -7.72
C GLN A 107 -21.03 12.30 -9.01
N SER A 108 -21.03 12.99 -10.14
CA SER A 108 -21.32 12.39 -11.44
C SER A 108 -20.08 11.81 -12.13
N GLY A 109 -18.90 11.89 -11.52
CA GLY A 109 -17.68 11.27 -12.05
C GLY A 109 -16.94 12.09 -13.10
N PHE A 110 -17.16 13.40 -13.14
CA PHE A 110 -16.36 14.32 -13.93
C PHE A 110 -15.23 14.90 -13.07
N ASP A 111 -13.99 14.74 -13.52
CA ASP A 111 -12.85 15.50 -13.02
C ASP A 111 -12.85 16.89 -13.67
N PHE A 112 -12.61 17.93 -12.86
CA PHE A 112 -12.58 19.32 -13.30
C PHE A 112 -11.51 20.11 -12.55
N ASP A 113 -11.04 21.18 -13.18
CA ASP A 113 -10.23 22.22 -12.55
C ASP A 113 -10.99 23.54 -12.49
N TYR A 114 -10.79 24.30 -11.42
CA TYR A 114 -11.34 25.65 -11.32
C TYR A 114 -10.58 26.63 -12.20
N VAL A 115 -11.29 27.57 -12.81
CA VAL A 115 -10.68 28.63 -13.62
C VAL A 115 -11.18 30.02 -13.23
N SER A 116 -10.23 30.92 -12.99
CA SER A 116 -10.50 32.35 -12.75
C SER A 116 -10.60 33.14 -14.06
N ASP A 117 -11.13 34.37 -14.00
CA ASP A 117 -11.12 35.32 -15.13
C ASP A 117 -9.71 35.49 -15.72
N ARG A 118 -8.71 35.64 -14.85
CA ARG A 118 -7.31 35.86 -15.26
C ARG A 118 -6.74 34.66 -16.00
N GLN A 119 -6.96 33.45 -15.49
CA GLN A 119 -6.49 32.23 -16.14
C GLN A 119 -7.20 32.01 -17.48
N LEU A 120 -8.52 32.24 -17.52
CA LEU A 120 -9.31 32.09 -18.75
C LEU A 120 -8.87 33.07 -19.84
N GLY A 121 -8.40 34.27 -19.50
CA GLY A 121 -7.80 35.21 -20.46
C GLY A 121 -6.53 34.67 -21.16
N THR A 122 -5.85 33.69 -20.55
CA THR A 122 -4.68 33.01 -21.15
C THR A 122 -5.06 31.79 -22.00
N ALA A 123 -6.31 31.32 -21.91
CA ALA A 123 -6.75 30.13 -22.61
C ALA A 123 -6.71 30.30 -24.13
N ARG A 124 -6.32 29.26 -24.85
CA ARG A 124 -6.27 29.22 -26.31
C ARG A 124 -6.87 27.91 -26.81
N VAL A 125 -7.45 27.91 -28.02
CA VAL A 125 -7.88 26.68 -28.68
C VAL A 125 -6.76 26.16 -29.56
N ALA A 126 -6.30 24.93 -29.32
CA ALA A 126 -5.32 24.23 -30.15
C ALA A 126 -5.76 22.77 -30.32
N ASN A 127 -5.78 22.27 -31.55
CA ASN A 127 -6.17 20.89 -31.88
C ASN A 127 -7.54 20.49 -31.27
N GLY A 128 -8.52 21.41 -31.29
CA GLY A 128 -9.85 21.19 -30.72
C GLY A 128 -9.90 21.12 -29.19
N ARG A 129 -8.81 21.44 -28.49
CA ARG A 129 -8.75 21.49 -27.02
C ARG A 129 -8.46 22.90 -26.51
N LEU A 130 -8.94 23.19 -25.31
CA LEU A 130 -8.65 24.39 -24.54
C LEU A 130 -7.31 24.21 -23.80
N ARG A 131 -6.32 25.04 -24.13
CA ARG A 131 -5.00 25.03 -23.50
C ARG A 131 -4.79 26.24 -22.62
N LEU A 132 -4.29 26.01 -21.41
CA LEU A 132 -3.81 27.04 -20.49
C LEU A 132 -2.65 26.46 -19.65
N PRO A 133 -1.86 27.30 -18.97
CA PRO A 133 -0.90 26.81 -17.99
C PRO A 133 -1.59 25.91 -16.97
N GLY A 134 -1.23 24.62 -16.94
CA GLY A 134 -1.80 23.62 -16.05
C GLY A 134 -2.42 22.41 -16.75
N GLY A 135 -2.93 22.53 -17.98
CA GLY A 135 -3.55 21.39 -18.68
C GLY A 135 -4.26 21.69 -20.00
N ASP A 136 -4.79 20.61 -20.59
CA ASP A 136 -5.55 20.60 -21.85
C ASP A 136 -6.98 20.08 -21.59
N TYR A 137 -7.99 20.93 -21.80
CA TYR A 137 -9.39 20.68 -21.45
C TYR A 137 -10.28 20.64 -22.70
N ARG A 138 -11.52 20.17 -22.56
CA ARG A 138 -12.48 20.03 -23.67
C ARG A 138 -13.61 21.07 -23.61
N VAL A 139 -13.99 21.50 -22.41
CA VAL A 139 -15.14 22.38 -22.20
C VAL A 139 -14.88 23.39 -21.08
N VAL A 140 -15.40 24.60 -21.24
CA VAL A 140 -15.58 25.53 -20.11
C VAL A 140 -17.02 25.47 -19.66
N VAL A 141 -17.24 25.18 -18.38
CA VAL A 141 -18.54 25.27 -17.73
C VAL A 141 -18.59 26.54 -16.90
N VAL A 142 -19.61 27.35 -17.15
CA VAL A 142 -19.97 28.54 -16.39
C VAL A 142 -21.19 28.16 -15.55
N PRO A 143 -21.03 27.99 -14.21
CA PRO A 143 -22.16 27.76 -13.32
C PRO A 143 -23.16 28.90 -13.37
N ARG A 144 -24.39 28.64 -12.90
CA ARG A 144 -25.43 29.68 -12.87
C ARG A 144 -24.92 30.92 -12.13
N CYS A 145 -24.86 32.05 -12.84
CA CYS A 145 -24.49 33.35 -12.28
C CYS A 145 -25.28 34.47 -12.97
N ARG A 146 -25.55 35.54 -12.24
CA ARG A 146 -26.14 36.78 -12.77
C ARG A 146 -25.05 37.68 -13.35
N LEU A 147 -23.89 37.73 -12.68
CA LEU A 147 -22.76 38.60 -12.96
C LEU A 147 -21.63 37.85 -13.68
N LEU A 148 -21.23 38.38 -14.83
CA LEU A 148 -20.03 37.94 -15.54
C LEU A 148 -19.23 39.16 -16.04
N PRO A 149 -17.91 39.26 -15.81
CA PRO A 149 -17.13 40.34 -16.38
C PRO A 149 -17.24 40.39 -17.91
N LEU A 150 -17.35 41.61 -18.45
CA LEU A 150 -17.48 41.83 -19.89
C LEU A 150 -16.33 41.19 -20.68
N ASP A 151 -15.10 41.34 -20.18
CA ASP A 151 -13.91 40.79 -20.82
C ASP A 151 -13.92 39.25 -20.78
N THR A 152 -14.44 38.66 -19.70
CA THR A 152 -14.64 37.22 -19.56
C THR A 152 -15.67 36.69 -20.55
N LEU A 153 -16.83 37.34 -20.70
CA LEU A 153 -17.80 36.98 -21.73
C LEU A 153 -17.19 37.08 -23.14
N ARG A 154 -16.47 38.17 -23.42
CA ARG A 154 -15.77 38.35 -24.71
C ARG A 154 -14.77 37.22 -24.97
N GLY A 155 -14.00 36.84 -23.96
CA GLY A 155 -13.06 35.73 -24.01
C GLY A 155 -13.73 34.38 -24.29
N LEU A 156 -14.79 34.05 -23.55
CA LEU A 156 -15.57 32.83 -23.75
C LEU A 156 -16.11 32.72 -25.18
N LEU A 157 -16.69 33.80 -25.71
CA LEU A 157 -17.22 33.82 -27.08
C LEU A 157 -16.11 33.72 -28.13
N ALA A 158 -14.94 34.31 -27.87
CA ALA A 158 -13.77 34.17 -28.75
C ALA A 158 -13.22 32.73 -28.75
N LEU A 159 -13.20 32.06 -27.59
CA LEU A 159 -12.85 30.65 -27.46
C LEU A 159 -13.84 29.76 -28.22
N ALA A 160 -15.14 29.99 -28.03
CA ALA A 160 -16.19 29.30 -28.79
C ALA A 160 -16.00 29.50 -30.29
N THR A 161 -15.85 30.75 -30.75
CA THR A 161 -15.56 31.09 -32.15
C THR A 161 -14.35 30.31 -32.70
N SER A 162 -13.34 30.10 -31.86
CA SER A 162 -12.09 29.42 -32.24
C SER A 162 -12.19 27.89 -32.26
N GLY A 163 -13.25 27.29 -31.70
CA GLY A 163 -13.47 25.84 -31.67
C GLY A 163 -13.83 25.24 -30.31
N ALA A 164 -13.90 26.03 -29.24
CA ALA A 164 -14.23 25.50 -27.92
C ALA A 164 -15.74 25.24 -27.75
N THR A 165 -16.08 24.33 -26.84
CA THR A 165 -17.45 24.25 -26.29
C THR A 165 -17.51 25.03 -24.99
N ILE A 166 -18.50 25.93 -24.88
CA ILE A 166 -18.81 26.68 -23.66
C ILE A 166 -20.19 26.26 -23.18
N VAL A 167 -20.31 25.88 -21.92
CA VAL A 167 -21.57 25.48 -21.28
C VAL A 167 -21.94 26.56 -20.27
N PHE A 168 -23.15 27.10 -20.35
CA PHE A 168 -23.76 27.89 -19.29
C PHE A 168 -24.81 27.02 -18.58
N GLU A 169 -24.64 26.84 -17.27
CA GLU A 169 -25.61 26.09 -16.48
C GLU A 169 -26.91 26.90 -16.36
N GLU A 170 -28.01 26.28 -16.80
CA GLU A 170 -29.40 26.75 -16.79
C GLU A 170 -29.71 27.99 -17.64
N ALA A 171 -28.92 29.07 -17.54
CA ALA A 171 -29.18 30.32 -18.23
C ALA A 171 -27.90 31.13 -18.50
N LEU A 172 -27.98 32.05 -19.48
CA LEU A 172 -26.94 33.05 -19.71
C LEU A 172 -26.91 34.08 -18.58
N PRO A 173 -25.72 34.63 -18.22
CA PRO A 173 -25.61 35.73 -17.26
C PRO A 173 -26.33 36.97 -17.76
N THR A 174 -26.78 37.83 -16.85
CA THR A 174 -27.67 38.96 -17.18
C THR A 174 -27.03 40.33 -16.99
N ASP A 175 -25.90 40.44 -16.29
CA ASP A 175 -25.26 41.72 -15.98
C ASP A 175 -23.74 41.63 -15.77
N VAL A 176 -23.08 42.79 -15.68
CA VAL A 176 -21.63 42.93 -15.44
C VAL A 176 -21.35 43.40 -14.00
N PRO A 177 -20.19 43.02 -13.40
CA PRO A 177 -19.84 43.47 -12.07
C PRO A 177 -19.21 44.88 -12.01
N GLY A 178 -19.38 45.55 -10.87
CA GLY A 178 -18.74 46.84 -10.53
C GLY A 178 -19.34 48.08 -11.21
N TRP A 179 -19.04 49.28 -10.71
CA TRP A 179 -19.69 50.54 -11.14
C TRP A 179 -18.93 51.34 -12.21
N GLY A 180 -17.64 51.07 -12.44
CA GLY A 180 -16.84 51.83 -13.42
C GLY A 180 -17.39 51.66 -14.84
N ARG A 181 -17.72 52.75 -15.54
CA ARG A 181 -18.28 52.74 -16.91
C ARG A 181 -19.45 51.74 -17.07
N LEU A 182 -20.32 51.64 -16.06
CA LEU A 182 -21.31 50.57 -15.96
C LEU A 182 -22.26 50.53 -17.16
N ASP A 183 -22.84 51.67 -17.55
CA ASP A 183 -23.81 51.71 -18.65
C ASP A 183 -23.20 51.29 -19.98
N GLN A 184 -21.98 51.77 -20.27
CA GLN A 184 -21.21 51.35 -21.44
C GLN A 184 -20.98 49.83 -21.42
N ARG A 185 -20.48 49.29 -20.31
CA ARG A 185 -20.18 47.85 -20.21
C ARG A 185 -21.43 46.98 -20.30
N ARG A 186 -22.56 47.41 -19.72
CA ARG A 186 -23.87 46.74 -19.85
C ARG A 186 -24.36 46.72 -21.28
N GLN A 187 -24.20 47.84 -22.01
CA GLN A 187 -24.58 47.91 -23.40
C GLN A 187 -23.76 46.93 -24.25
N GLU A 188 -22.43 46.95 -24.09
CA GLU A 188 -21.52 46.02 -24.79
C GLU A 188 -21.82 44.55 -24.42
N PHE A 189 -22.13 44.27 -23.16
CA PHE A 189 -22.47 42.94 -22.67
C PHE A 189 -23.75 42.40 -23.34
N LYS A 190 -24.82 43.21 -23.39
CA LYS A 190 -26.06 42.86 -24.07
C LYS A 190 -25.84 42.62 -25.57
N THR A 191 -25.02 43.44 -26.22
CA THR A 191 -24.65 43.23 -27.63
C THR A 191 -23.92 41.90 -27.84
N LEU A 192 -23.03 41.49 -26.92
CA LEU A 192 -22.37 40.19 -27.01
C LEU A 192 -23.33 39.02 -26.79
N LEU A 193 -24.22 39.10 -25.80
CA LEU A 193 -25.22 38.06 -25.56
C LEU A 193 -26.19 37.89 -26.72
N ALA A 194 -26.54 38.98 -27.42
CA ALA A 194 -27.40 38.92 -28.60
C ALA A 194 -26.79 38.14 -29.77
N ARG A 195 -25.49 37.81 -29.74
CA ARG A 195 -24.84 36.91 -30.70
C ARG A 195 -25.14 35.43 -30.44
N ILE A 196 -25.71 35.10 -29.29
CA ILE A 196 -26.02 33.73 -28.88
C ILE A 196 -27.49 33.45 -29.24
N THR A 197 -27.72 32.90 -30.43
CA THR A 197 -29.07 32.56 -30.90
C THR A 197 -29.37 31.10 -30.57
N LEU A 198 -29.97 30.88 -29.41
CA LEU A 198 -30.25 29.56 -28.86
C LEU A 198 -31.38 28.85 -29.61
N ALA A 199 -31.11 27.63 -30.06
CA ALA A 199 -32.11 26.68 -30.57
C ALA A 199 -32.19 25.47 -29.62
N SER A 200 -33.36 24.84 -29.52
CA SER A 200 -33.52 23.61 -28.73
C SER A 200 -32.66 22.48 -29.31
N LEU A 201 -31.99 21.75 -28.45
CA LEU A 201 -31.16 20.59 -28.78
C LEU A 201 -31.75 19.35 -28.08
N GLY A 202 -32.55 18.57 -28.81
CA GLY A 202 -33.28 17.43 -28.26
C GLY A 202 -34.39 17.82 -27.27
N ASP A 203 -34.84 16.85 -26.49
CA ASP A 203 -36.03 16.99 -25.63
C ASP A 203 -35.72 17.31 -24.15
N SER A 204 -34.44 17.44 -23.78
CA SER A 204 -34.00 17.64 -22.38
C SER A 204 -34.11 19.09 -21.88
N GLY A 205 -34.65 19.99 -22.70
CA GLY A 205 -34.61 21.44 -22.44
C GLY A 205 -33.22 22.07 -22.63
N LEU A 206 -32.25 21.30 -23.16
CA LEU A 206 -30.95 21.79 -23.56
C LEU A 206 -31.09 22.70 -24.79
N GLN A 207 -30.39 23.82 -24.79
CA GLN A 207 -30.32 24.72 -25.92
C GLN A 207 -28.87 24.84 -26.41
N ALA A 208 -28.70 25.06 -27.70
CA ALA A 208 -27.40 25.16 -28.33
C ALA A 208 -27.38 26.25 -29.41
N THR A 209 -26.19 26.77 -29.67
CA THR A 209 -25.91 27.58 -30.85
C THR A 209 -24.47 27.37 -31.28
N ASP A 210 -24.25 27.23 -32.59
CA ASP A 210 -22.90 27.18 -33.14
C ASP A 210 -22.34 28.60 -33.19
N LEU A 211 -21.09 28.74 -32.77
CA LEU A 211 -20.40 30.02 -32.79
C LEU A 211 -19.00 29.82 -33.37
N GLY A 212 -18.81 30.27 -34.60
CA GLY A 212 -17.59 30.00 -35.37
C GLY A 212 -17.36 28.50 -35.55
N ARG A 213 -16.22 27.98 -35.09
CA ARG A 213 -15.89 26.54 -35.15
C ARG A 213 -16.31 25.74 -33.92
N GLY A 214 -16.80 26.41 -32.89
CA GLY A 214 -17.23 25.80 -31.64
C GLY A 214 -18.71 26.05 -31.40
N ARG A 215 -19.14 25.96 -30.14
CA ARG A 215 -20.55 26.09 -29.78
C ARG A 215 -20.76 26.53 -28.35
N VAL A 216 -21.94 27.07 -28.10
CA VAL A 216 -22.44 27.42 -26.78
C VAL A 216 -23.63 26.52 -26.45
N LEU A 217 -23.63 25.92 -25.27
CA LEU A 217 -24.71 25.11 -24.72
C LEU A 217 -25.29 25.81 -23.49
N VAL A 218 -26.62 25.77 -23.33
CA VAL A 218 -27.33 26.34 -22.18
C VAL A 218 -28.36 25.34 -21.69
N GLY A 219 -28.27 24.94 -20.43
CA GLY A 219 -29.19 23.95 -19.85
C GLY A 219 -28.63 23.28 -18.61
N ARG A 220 -29.23 22.15 -18.20
CA ARG A 220 -28.73 21.38 -17.06
C ARG A 220 -27.31 20.87 -17.37
N ILE A 221 -26.39 21.07 -16.42
CA ILE A 221 -24.96 20.79 -16.60
C ILE A 221 -24.65 19.38 -17.11
N LEU A 222 -25.34 18.35 -16.58
CA LEU A 222 -25.10 16.96 -16.96
C LEU A 222 -25.60 16.65 -18.37
N ASP A 223 -26.74 17.19 -18.78
CA ASP A 223 -27.26 17.04 -20.14
C ASP A 223 -26.32 17.74 -21.15
N ALA A 224 -25.85 18.94 -20.79
CA ALA A 224 -24.93 19.70 -21.62
C ALA A 224 -23.59 18.95 -21.79
N LEU A 225 -23.04 18.38 -20.70
CA LEU A 225 -21.82 17.56 -20.76
C LEU A 225 -22.02 16.27 -21.54
N ALA A 226 -23.16 15.59 -21.41
CA ALA A 226 -23.48 14.42 -22.23
C ALA A 226 -23.47 14.77 -23.73
N ALA A 227 -24.03 15.93 -24.10
CA ALA A 227 -24.00 16.43 -25.48
C ALA A 227 -22.58 16.80 -25.98
N THR A 228 -21.58 16.89 -25.09
CA THR A 228 -20.16 17.09 -25.45
C THR A 228 -19.39 15.82 -25.78
N GLY A 229 -19.93 14.64 -25.49
CA GLY A 229 -19.20 13.38 -25.62
C GLY A 229 -17.96 13.33 -24.71
N ILE A 230 -18.03 13.98 -23.54
CA ILE A 230 -17.06 13.79 -22.46
C ILE A 230 -17.57 12.64 -21.62
N ASP A 231 -16.76 11.59 -21.51
CA ASP A 231 -17.08 10.44 -20.67
C ASP A 231 -16.83 10.78 -19.21
N ARG A 232 -17.85 10.56 -18.38
CA ARG A 232 -17.71 10.56 -16.93
C ARG A 232 -17.19 9.20 -16.46
N GLU A 233 -16.64 9.12 -15.25
CA GLU A 233 -16.31 7.84 -14.65
C GLU A 233 -17.52 7.15 -14.01
N PRO A 234 -17.98 5.98 -14.52
CA PRO A 234 -19.08 5.23 -13.92
C PRO A 234 -18.72 4.60 -12.57
N LEU A 235 -17.44 4.55 -12.18
CA LEU A 235 -17.03 3.97 -10.90
C LEU A 235 -17.69 4.64 -9.69
N VAL A 236 -18.08 5.92 -9.81
CA VAL A 236 -18.74 6.68 -8.73
C VAL A 236 -20.20 6.27 -8.50
N ASP A 237 -20.78 5.47 -9.40
CA ASP A 237 -22.15 4.95 -9.24
C ASP A 237 -22.22 3.91 -8.11
N HIS A 238 -21.06 3.39 -7.72
CA HIS A 238 -20.91 2.63 -6.49
C HIS A 238 -20.76 3.60 -5.31
N ALA A 239 -21.75 3.58 -4.43
CA ALA A 239 -21.81 4.45 -3.26
C ALA A 239 -20.50 4.42 -2.47
N GLY A 240 -19.97 5.60 -2.16
CA GLY A 240 -18.74 5.74 -1.38
C GLY A 240 -17.44 5.67 -2.17
N LEU A 241 -17.44 5.26 -3.44
CA LEU A 241 -16.22 5.24 -4.24
C LEU A 241 -15.93 6.60 -4.88
N TRP A 242 -14.70 7.05 -4.68
CA TRP A 242 -14.18 8.29 -5.25
C TRP A 242 -12.85 8.05 -5.94
N PHE A 243 -12.51 8.90 -6.90
CA PHE A 243 -11.25 8.80 -7.61
C PHE A 243 -10.56 10.15 -7.79
N ALA A 244 -9.27 10.08 -8.14
CA ALA A 244 -8.55 11.11 -8.86
C ALA A 244 -7.79 10.43 -10.01
N ARG A 245 -7.82 11.02 -11.20
CA ARG A 245 -7.18 10.45 -12.38
C ARG A 245 -6.05 11.33 -12.90
N ARG A 246 -4.96 10.68 -13.33
CA ARG A 246 -3.82 11.32 -13.99
C ARG A 246 -3.51 10.64 -15.30
N ARG A 247 -3.15 11.44 -16.31
CA ARG A 247 -2.67 10.98 -17.61
C ARG A 247 -1.16 10.77 -17.54
N SER A 248 -0.69 9.77 -18.24
CA SER A 248 0.71 9.38 -18.33
C SER A 248 1.04 8.88 -19.73
N ALA A 249 2.31 8.71 -20.06
CA ALA A 249 2.72 8.28 -21.39
C ALA A 249 2.21 6.88 -21.78
N ASP A 250 1.94 6.02 -20.79
CA ASP A 250 1.57 4.60 -20.96
C ASP A 250 0.08 4.31 -20.73
N GLY A 251 -0.70 5.32 -20.33
CA GLY A 251 -2.12 5.16 -19.98
C GLY A 251 -2.57 6.16 -18.91
N TRP A 252 -3.28 5.67 -17.90
CA TRP A 252 -3.84 6.45 -16.80
C TRP A 252 -3.45 5.88 -15.44
N ARG A 253 -3.41 6.75 -14.44
CA ARG A 253 -3.23 6.40 -13.04
C ARG A 253 -4.47 6.85 -12.28
N TYR A 254 -5.08 5.93 -11.55
CA TYR A 254 -6.21 6.18 -10.67
C TYR A 254 -5.75 6.06 -9.23
N PHE A 255 -6.07 7.05 -8.41
CA PHE A 255 -6.15 6.87 -6.97
C PHE A 255 -7.61 6.71 -6.61
N LEU A 256 -7.99 5.54 -6.10
CA LEU A 256 -9.34 5.22 -5.68
C LEU A 256 -9.41 5.17 -4.16
N ALA A 257 -10.50 5.66 -3.58
CA ALA A 257 -10.75 5.53 -2.15
C ALA A 257 -12.22 5.22 -1.89
N ASN A 258 -12.47 4.25 -1.01
CA ASN A 258 -13.79 3.99 -0.47
C ASN A 258 -14.01 4.86 0.77
N ARG A 259 -14.81 5.91 0.62
CA ARG A 259 -15.24 6.83 1.69
C ARG A 259 -16.64 6.50 2.20
N GLY A 260 -17.22 5.39 1.77
CA GLY A 260 -18.51 4.89 2.25
C GLY A 260 -18.35 4.02 3.50
N GLU A 261 -19.49 3.53 3.99
CA GLU A 261 -19.57 2.67 5.18
C GLU A 261 -19.62 1.18 4.82
N THR A 262 -19.72 0.84 3.53
CA THR A 262 -19.84 -0.53 3.04
C THR A 262 -18.63 -0.94 2.22
N THR A 263 -18.30 -2.22 2.22
CA THR A 263 -17.25 -2.77 1.36
C THR A 263 -17.73 -2.80 -0.09
N PHE A 264 -16.94 -2.26 -1.01
CA PHE A 264 -17.10 -2.54 -2.43
C PHE A 264 -16.44 -3.89 -2.74
N ASP A 265 -17.16 -4.79 -3.40
CA ASP A 265 -16.62 -6.06 -3.87
C ASP A 265 -17.24 -6.41 -5.23
N GLY A 266 -16.44 -6.36 -6.29
CA GLY A 266 -16.93 -6.69 -7.62
C GLY A 266 -16.10 -6.13 -8.75
N TRP A 267 -16.77 -5.93 -9.88
CA TRP A 267 -16.18 -5.44 -11.12
C TRP A 267 -16.40 -3.94 -11.25
N LEU A 268 -15.32 -3.17 -11.12
CA LEU A 268 -15.35 -1.71 -11.19
C LEU A 268 -15.11 -1.24 -12.64
N PRO A 269 -16.07 -0.56 -13.29
CA PRO A 269 -15.89 -0.05 -14.65
C PRO A 269 -14.93 1.16 -14.69
N LEU A 270 -14.10 1.25 -15.72
CA LEU A 270 -13.22 2.38 -15.99
C LEU A 270 -13.61 3.04 -17.33
N ALA A 271 -13.89 4.34 -17.33
CA ALA A 271 -14.24 5.09 -18.53
C ALA A 271 -13.09 5.13 -19.54
N ARG A 272 -11.84 5.07 -19.09
CA ARG A 272 -10.68 5.08 -19.97
C ARG A 272 -10.39 3.69 -20.54
N PRO A 273 -10.18 3.56 -21.86
CA PRO A 273 -9.94 2.27 -22.50
C PRO A 273 -8.64 1.66 -21.97
N SER A 274 -8.73 0.48 -21.36
CA SER A 274 -7.62 -0.12 -20.65
C SER A 274 -7.39 -1.56 -21.13
N ALA A 275 -6.25 -1.82 -21.77
CA ALA A 275 -5.89 -3.15 -22.25
C ALA A 275 -5.22 -4.00 -21.16
N SER A 276 -4.67 -3.38 -20.12
CA SER A 276 -4.19 -4.05 -18.91
C SER A 276 -4.24 -3.11 -17.71
N VAL A 277 -4.34 -3.65 -16.50
CA VAL A 277 -4.33 -2.87 -15.25
C VAL A 277 -3.39 -3.52 -14.24
N VAL A 278 -2.58 -2.71 -13.56
CA VAL A 278 -1.84 -3.10 -12.36
C VAL A 278 -2.49 -2.44 -11.14
N VAL A 279 -2.83 -3.24 -10.16
CA VAL A 279 -3.39 -2.83 -8.87
C VAL A 279 -2.26 -2.72 -7.86
N MET A 280 -2.23 -1.65 -7.07
CA MET A 280 -1.20 -1.37 -6.08
C MET A 280 -1.85 -0.90 -4.79
N ASP A 281 -1.58 -1.61 -3.69
CA ASP A 281 -1.99 -1.22 -2.35
C ASP A 281 -0.95 -0.25 -1.75
N PRO A 282 -1.32 1.02 -1.54
CA PRO A 282 -0.42 1.99 -0.94
C PRO A 282 -0.10 1.68 0.51
N MET A 283 -0.90 0.92 1.26
CA MET A 283 -0.62 0.57 2.66
C MET A 283 0.48 -0.48 2.78
N THR A 284 0.31 -1.63 2.11
CA THR A 284 1.26 -2.75 2.22
C THR A 284 2.39 -2.69 1.19
N GLY A 285 2.21 -1.97 0.09
CA GLY A 285 3.11 -1.99 -1.06
C GLY A 285 2.88 -3.18 -1.99
N ARG A 286 1.87 -4.02 -1.73
CA ARG A 286 1.51 -5.15 -2.59
C ARG A 286 1.09 -4.64 -3.98
N THR A 287 1.60 -5.28 -5.02
CA THR A 287 1.22 -4.99 -6.41
C THR A 287 0.82 -6.26 -7.13
N GLY A 288 -0.14 -6.18 -8.05
CA GLY A 288 -0.53 -7.33 -8.88
C GLY A 288 -1.30 -6.94 -10.12
N ARG A 289 -1.31 -7.83 -11.11
CA ARG A 289 -2.09 -7.65 -12.35
C ARG A 289 -3.58 -7.76 -12.04
N GLY A 290 -4.32 -6.68 -12.29
CA GLY A 290 -5.77 -6.66 -12.12
C GLY A 290 -6.45 -7.57 -13.14
N ARG A 291 -7.44 -8.34 -12.70
CA ARG A 291 -8.30 -9.11 -13.62
C ARG A 291 -9.20 -8.13 -14.35
N LEU A 292 -9.23 -8.21 -15.67
CA LEU A 292 -10.07 -7.37 -16.52
C LEU A 292 -11.23 -8.17 -17.12
N ARG A 293 -12.37 -7.51 -17.24
CA ARG A 293 -13.54 -8.00 -17.97
C ARG A 293 -13.93 -6.94 -19.00
N THR A 294 -13.90 -7.33 -20.27
CA THR A 294 -14.39 -6.50 -21.38
C THR A 294 -15.81 -6.94 -21.71
N PRO A 295 -16.85 -6.14 -21.40
CA PRO A 295 -18.21 -6.52 -21.72
C PRO A 295 -18.48 -6.42 -23.23
N VAL A 296 -19.42 -7.21 -23.73
CA VAL A 296 -19.89 -7.15 -25.13
C VAL A 296 -20.68 -5.86 -25.34
N GLY A 297 -20.53 -5.22 -26.51
CA GLY A 297 -21.38 -4.08 -26.90
C GLY A 297 -20.84 -2.67 -26.58
N GLY A 298 -19.53 -2.51 -26.40
CA GLY A 298 -18.90 -1.18 -26.26
C GLY A 298 -18.90 -0.60 -24.83
N SER A 299 -19.36 -1.37 -23.84
CA SER A 299 -19.28 -0.99 -22.43
C SER A 299 -17.82 -0.87 -21.94
N PRO A 300 -17.55 -0.02 -20.94
CA PRO A 300 -16.20 0.17 -20.39
C PRO A 300 -15.61 -1.12 -19.83
N VAL A 301 -14.28 -1.25 -19.95
CA VAL A 301 -13.52 -2.32 -19.30
C VAL A 301 -13.71 -2.23 -17.79
N SER A 302 -13.91 -3.37 -17.12
CA SER A 302 -14.02 -3.42 -15.67
C SER A 302 -12.85 -4.19 -15.04
N VAL A 303 -12.41 -3.76 -13.86
CA VAL A 303 -11.37 -4.42 -13.05
C VAL A 303 -11.97 -5.05 -11.78
N SER A 304 -11.57 -6.26 -11.43
CA SER A 304 -12.03 -6.93 -10.18
C SER A 304 -11.27 -6.37 -8.97
N LEU A 305 -12.01 -5.82 -8.00
CA LEU A 305 -11.48 -5.24 -6.77
C LEU A 305 -12.39 -5.52 -5.57
N ARG A 306 -11.78 -5.57 -4.38
CA ARG A 306 -12.46 -5.46 -3.08
C ARG A 306 -11.82 -4.30 -2.32
N LEU A 307 -12.62 -3.37 -1.81
CA LEU A 307 -12.19 -2.19 -1.05
C LEU A 307 -13.08 -2.00 0.16
N HIS A 308 -12.51 -2.16 1.35
CA HIS A 308 -13.18 -1.93 2.62
C HIS A 308 -13.43 -0.44 2.89
N PRO A 309 -14.35 -0.07 3.79
CA PRO A 309 -14.52 1.31 4.25
C PRO A 309 -13.19 1.93 4.70
N GLY A 310 -12.85 3.10 4.17
CA GLY A 310 -11.59 3.80 4.45
C GLY A 310 -10.39 3.31 3.63
N GLU A 311 -10.50 2.22 2.88
CA GLU A 311 -9.41 1.68 2.07
C GLU A 311 -9.19 2.51 0.80
N SER A 312 -7.93 2.59 0.36
CA SER A 312 -7.56 3.21 -0.91
C SER A 312 -6.65 2.29 -1.70
N VAL A 313 -6.74 2.39 -3.03
CA VAL A 313 -5.92 1.61 -3.95
C VAL A 313 -5.50 2.47 -5.13
N ILE A 314 -4.37 2.13 -5.73
CA ILE A 314 -3.89 2.78 -6.93
C ILE A 314 -4.02 1.80 -8.10
N LEU A 315 -4.61 2.25 -9.20
CA LEU A 315 -4.61 1.51 -10.47
C LEU A 315 -3.69 2.21 -11.47
N ARG A 316 -2.80 1.45 -12.10
CA ARG A 316 -2.14 1.84 -13.34
C ARG A 316 -2.85 1.14 -14.48
N ALA A 317 -3.62 1.89 -15.24
CA ALA A 317 -4.37 1.42 -16.39
C ALA A 317 -3.60 1.74 -17.67
N PHE A 318 -3.32 0.74 -18.49
CA PHE A 318 -2.45 0.86 -19.66
C PHE A 318 -3.26 0.80 -20.94
N GLU A 319 -2.90 1.63 -21.92
CA GLU A 319 -3.51 1.59 -23.26
C GLU A 319 -3.13 0.32 -24.03
N ARG A 320 -1.96 -0.25 -23.71
CA ARG A 320 -1.45 -1.49 -24.32
C ARG A 320 -1.59 -2.67 -23.37
N ALA A 321 -1.69 -3.86 -23.95
CA ALA A 321 -1.51 -5.09 -23.18
C ALA A 321 -0.07 -5.16 -22.68
N LEU A 322 0.11 -5.38 -21.38
CA LEU A 322 1.40 -5.68 -20.80
C LEU A 322 1.72 -7.18 -20.97
N PRO A 323 3.02 -7.55 -20.96
CA PRO A 323 3.42 -8.95 -20.85
C PRO A 323 2.74 -9.63 -19.65
N GLN A 324 2.45 -10.92 -19.78
CA GLN A 324 1.84 -11.76 -18.72
C GLN A 324 2.85 -12.09 -17.60
N GLU A 325 3.64 -11.11 -17.18
CA GLU A 325 4.68 -11.24 -16.16
C GLU A 325 4.20 -10.64 -14.84
N GLY A 326 4.55 -11.28 -13.73
CA GLY A 326 4.23 -10.79 -12.39
C GLY A 326 2.97 -11.42 -11.76
N PRO A 327 2.78 -11.19 -10.45
CA PRO A 327 1.68 -11.79 -9.68
C PRO A 327 0.33 -11.32 -10.22
N ALA A 328 -0.67 -12.19 -10.21
CA ALA A 328 -2.07 -11.75 -10.33
C ALA A 328 -2.48 -11.02 -9.04
N TRP A 329 -3.30 -9.97 -9.16
CA TRP A 329 -3.93 -9.35 -8.00
C TRP A 329 -4.93 -10.35 -7.40
N GLN A 330 -4.67 -10.78 -6.17
CA GLN A 330 -5.53 -11.69 -5.44
C GLN A 330 -6.39 -10.92 -4.45
N VAL A 331 -7.70 -11.11 -4.57
CA VAL A 331 -8.66 -10.78 -3.52
C VAL A 331 -8.64 -11.96 -2.55
N LEU A 332 -8.30 -11.71 -1.28
CA LEU A 332 -8.26 -12.75 -0.26
C LEU A 332 -9.66 -12.96 0.31
N ASP A 333 -10.11 -14.20 0.32
CA ASP A 333 -11.34 -14.63 0.99
C ASP A 333 -11.00 -15.37 2.29
N PRO A 334 -11.82 -15.22 3.35
CA PRO A 334 -11.69 -16.07 4.53
C PRO A 334 -11.75 -17.54 4.12
N ALA A 335 -10.74 -18.32 4.55
CA ALA A 335 -10.67 -19.76 4.27
C ALA A 335 -11.72 -20.59 5.04
N GLY A 336 -12.43 -19.97 5.98
CA GLY A 336 -13.45 -20.61 6.81
C GLY A 336 -14.03 -19.65 7.84
N ALA A 337 -14.81 -20.18 8.77
CA ALA A 337 -15.31 -19.41 9.91
C ALA A 337 -14.15 -18.90 10.77
N ALA A 338 -14.28 -17.67 11.28
CA ALA A 338 -13.34 -17.13 12.25
C ALA A 338 -13.31 -18.03 13.50
N SER A 339 -12.12 -18.24 14.05
CA SER A 339 -11.93 -18.94 15.32
C SER A 339 -11.62 -17.91 16.40
N ASP A 340 -12.36 -17.95 17.50
CA ASP A 340 -12.11 -17.05 18.63
C ASP A 340 -10.78 -17.40 19.30
N ILE A 341 -9.93 -16.39 19.49
CA ILE A 341 -8.70 -16.53 20.28
C ILE A 341 -9.08 -16.44 21.75
N THR A 342 -9.21 -17.60 22.38
CA THR A 342 -9.54 -17.74 23.80
C THR A 342 -8.28 -17.98 24.62
N GLY A 343 -8.30 -17.57 25.89
CA GLY A 343 -7.17 -17.71 26.81
C GLY A 343 -7.08 -16.54 27.77
N GLU A 344 -6.13 -16.64 28.70
CA GLU A 344 -5.79 -15.52 29.57
C GLU A 344 -4.88 -14.54 28.80
N TRP A 345 -5.37 -13.32 28.66
CA TRP A 345 -4.66 -12.22 28.04
C TRP A 345 -3.92 -11.42 29.12
N THR A 346 -2.65 -11.12 28.85
CA THR A 346 -1.88 -10.13 29.61
C THR A 346 -1.70 -8.88 28.76
N VAL A 347 -2.01 -7.72 29.31
CA VAL A 347 -1.75 -6.40 28.71
C VAL A 347 -0.65 -5.71 29.50
N ARG A 348 0.44 -5.34 28.82
CA ARG A 348 1.55 -4.60 29.42
C ARG A 348 1.79 -3.28 28.70
N PHE A 349 1.70 -2.18 29.42
CA PHE A 349 1.97 -0.85 28.91
C PHE A 349 3.48 -0.64 28.79
N LEU A 350 3.95 -0.28 27.59
CA LEU A 350 5.38 -0.18 27.26
C LEU A 350 5.88 1.26 27.31
N GLU A 351 5.13 2.17 26.70
CA GLU A 351 5.60 3.53 26.46
C GLU A 351 4.41 4.47 26.26
N GLY A 352 4.42 5.62 26.92
CA GLY A 352 3.33 6.58 26.90
C GLY A 352 3.28 7.38 28.20
N GLY A 353 2.17 8.08 28.40
CA GLY A 353 1.97 8.85 29.62
C GLY A 353 0.49 9.16 29.88
N PRO A 354 0.16 9.91 30.94
CA PRO A 354 1.10 10.62 31.83
C PRO A 354 1.95 9.72 32.72
N GLU A 355 1.45 8.54 33.09
CA GLU A 355 2.17 7.50 33.83
C GLU A 355 1.92 6.13 33.17
N LEU A 356 2.79 5.15 33.43
CA LEU A 356 2.58 3.78 32.93
C LEU A 356 1.62 3.03 33.86
N PRO A 357 0.46 2.55 33.36
CA PRO A 357 -0.47 1.77 34.18
C PRO A 357 0.09 0.42 34.60
N ALA A 358 -0.53 -0.19 35.62
CA ALA A 358 -0.23 -1.57 35.98
C ALA A 358 -0.61 -2.56 34.85
N ALA A 359 0.06 -3.71 34.80
CA ALA A 359 -0.31 -4.76 33.85
C ALA A 359 -1.71 -5.32 34.16
N ILE A 360 -2.49 -5.58 33.12
CA ILE A 360 -3.85 -6.12 33.23
C ILE A 360 -3.84 -7.60 32.84
N THR A 361 -4.50 -8.44 33.61
CA THR A 361 -4.80 -9.82 33.24
C THR A 361 -6.31 -9.98 33.07
N THR A 362 -6.75 -10.49 31.92
CA THR A 362 -8.17 -10.62 31.58
C THR A 362 -8.45 -11.87 30.73
N GLY A 363 -9.65 -12.43 30.84
CA GLY A 363 -10.07 -13.58 30.02
C GLY A 363 -10.45 -13.22 28.57
N HIS A 364 -10.53 -11.92 28.25
CA HIS A 364 -10.86 -11.43 26.91
C HIS A 364 -10.27 -10.03 26.69
N PRO A 365 -9.91 -9.66 25.45
CA PRO A 365 -9.52 -8.28 25.14
C PRO A 365 -10.69 -7.32 25.42
N GLY A 366 -10.37 -6.14 25.93
CA GLY A 366 -11.35 -5.08 26.16
C GLY A 366 -10.65 -3.72 26.29
N SER A 367 -11.45 -2.68 26.51
CA SER A 367 -10.92 -1.32 26.71
C SER A 367 -10.12 -1.24 28.00
N TRP A 368 -8.91 -0.69 27.95
CA TRP A 368 -8.09 -0.46 29.15
C TRP A 368 -8.71 0.56 30.09
N THR A 369 -9.56 1.44 29.57
CA THR A 369 -10.32 2.40 30.38
C THR A 369 -11.30 1.72 31.32
N ASP A 370 -11.71 0.49 31.01
CA ASP A 370 -12.70 -0.23 31.79
C ASP A 370 -12.06 -1.36 32.60
N LEU A 371 -11.00 -1.98 32.05
CA LEU A 371 -10.33 -3.13 32.65
C LEU A 371 -9.17 -2.77 33.59
N GLY A 372 -8.61 -1.57 33.45
CA GLY A 372 -7.42 -1.15 34.16
C GLY A 372 -7.69 -0.26 35.37
N ASP A 373 -6.60 0.27 35.93
CA ASP A 373 -6.63 1.25 37.01
C ASP A 373 -6.92 2.67 36.50
N ASP A 374 -6.90 3.65 37.41
CA ASP A 374 -7.12 5.05 37.07
C ASP A 374 -6.05 5.58 36.09
N ASP A 375 -4.84 5.01 36.06
CA ASP A 375 -3.80 5.35 35.10
C ASP A 375 -4.13 4.82 33.71
N ALA A 376 -4.63 3.58 33.60
CA ALA A 376 -5.07 3.00 32.34
C ALA A 376 -6.22 3.79 31.70
N GLN A 377 -7.10 4.39 32.52
CA GLN A 377 -8.18 5.26 32.06
C GLN A 377 -7.71 6.54 31.34
N ARG A 378 -6.55 7.07 31.73
CA ARG A 378 -5.99 8.31 31.21
C ARG A 378 -4.70 8.11 30.39
N PHE A 379 -4.32 6.86 30.16
CA PHE A 379 -3.09 6.51 29.46
C PHE A 379 -3.21 6.73 27.95
N ALA A 380 -2.17 7.33 27.38
CA ALA A 380 -1.98 7.48 25.94
C ALA A 380 -0.61 6.91 25.56
N GLY A 381 -0.59 5.83 24.78
CA GLY A 381 0.65 5.19 24.38
C GLY A 381 0.46 3.80 23.79
N THR A 382 1.48 2.96 23.97
CA THR A 382 1.55 1.60 23.44
C THR A 382 1.48 0.59 24.57
N ALA A 383 0.68 -0.45 24.36
CA ALA A 383 0.72 -1.65 25.19
C ALA A 383 0.85 -2.90 24.32
N VAL A 384 1.41 -3.95 24.90
CA VAL A 384 1.53 -5.28 24.31
C VAL A 384 0.46 -6.17 24.91
N TYR A 385 -0.35 -6.76 24.04
CA TYR A 385 -1.24 -7.87 24.39
C TYR A 385 -0.50 -9.19 24.18
N SER A 386 -0.62 -10.11 25.11
CA SER A 386 -0.03 -11.45 25.03
C SER A 386 -1.05 -12.49 25.47
N VAL A 387 -1.16 -13.57 24.70
CA VAL A 387 -2.00 -14.72 25.02
C VAL A 387 -1.34 -15.97 24.42
N ARG A 388 -1.53 -17.12 25.07
CA ARG A 388 -1.16 -18.42 24.50
C ARG A 388 -2.44 -19.15 24.14
N PHE A 389 -2.58 -19.50 22.88
CA PHE A 389 -3.71 -20.25 22.35
C PHE A 389 -3.19 -21.36 21.42
N ASP A 390 -3.99 -22.41 21.24
CA ASP A 390 -3.69 -23.45 20.26
C ASP A 390 -4.05 -22.93 18.86
N ALA A 391 -3.16 -23.13 17.88
CA ALA A 391 -3.42 -22.73 16.51
C ALA A 391 -4.72 -23.41 15.99
N PRO A 392 -5.63 -22.67 15.33
CA PRO A 392 -6.83 -23.26 14.73
C PRO A 392 -6.44 -24.38 13.76
N ARG A 393 -7.11 -25.54 13.84
CA ARG A 393 -6.89 -26.63 12.88
C ARG A 393 -7.28 -26.17 11.47
N ALA A 394 -6.33 -25.72 10.67
CA ALA A 394 -6.54 -25.48 9.25
C ALA A 394 -6.61 -26.83 8.52
N THR A 395 -7.67 -27.06 7.74
CA THR A 395 -7.82 -28.23 6.86
C THR A 395 -7.12 -28.06 5.50
N ALA A 396 -6.28 -27.03 5.32
CA ALA A 396 -5.49 -26.83 4.12
C ALA A 396 -4.00 -27.00 4.46
N GLY A 397 -3.44 -28.14 4.07
CA GLY A 397 -2.11 -28.57 4.45
C GLY A 397 -1.01 -27.70 3.88
N HIS A 398 -0.33 -26.97 4.76
CA HIS A 398 1.03 -26.48 4.57
C HIS A 398 1.74 -26.43 5.93
N ASP A 399 2.00 -27.60 6.49
CA ASP A 399 2.76 -27.71 7.74
C ASP A 399 4.25 -27.79 7.46
N ARG A 400 4.95 -26.67 7.68
CA ARG A 400 6.33 -26.72 8.17
C ARG A 400 6.63 -25.50 9.03
N TRP A 401 6.49 -25.69 10.34
CA TRP A 401 7.04 -24.81 11.36
C TRP A 401 8.42 -25.35 11.75
N MET A 402 9.48 -24.58 11.57
CA MET A 402 10.70 -24.78 12.35
C MET A 402 11.13 -23.44 12.93
N LEU A 403 10.46 -23.12 14.04
CA LEU A 403 10.83 -22.19 15.10
C LEU A 403 11.00 -20.70 14.76
N ASP A 404 11.06 -20.30 13.49
CA ASP A 404 11.16 -18.89 13.01
C ASP A 404 12.10 -18.04 13.89
N LEU A 405 13.29 -18.57 14.18
CA LEU A 405 14.16 -18.05 15.23
C LEU A 405 14.94 -16.79 14.80
N GLY A 406 14.89 -16.44 13.51
CA GLY A 406 15.73 -15.37 12.94
C GLY A 406 17.22 -15.65 13.10
N TRP A 407 18.00 -14.61 13.41
CA TRP A 407 19.45 -14.71 13.62
C TRP A 407 19.80 -15.15 15.05
N PRO A 408 20.85 -15.98 15.24
CA PRO A 408 21.38 -16.23 16.58
C PRO A 408 21.98 -14.94 17.16
N GLN A 409 21.74 -14.70 18.45
CA GLN A 409 22.32 -13.59 19.22
C GLN A 409 23.83 -13.74 19.39
N SER A 410 24.32 -14.98 19.42
CA SER A 410 25.74 -15.29 19.35
C SER A 410 26.02 -16.69 18.82
N VAL A 411 27.21 -16.86 18.23
CA VAL A 411 27.72 -18.16 17.77
C VAL A 411 29.06 -18.41 18.43
N SER A 412 29.26 -19.59 19.01
CA SER A 412 30.56 -20.05 19.50
C SER A 412 30.82 -21.48 19.07
N SER A 413 32.06 -21.83 18.76
CA SER A 413 32.37 -23.17 18.31
C SER A 413 33.79 -23.58 18.65
N THR A 414 33.98 -24.84 19.01
CA THR A 414 35.29 -25.45 19.21
C THR A 414 35.35 -26.74 18.39
N GLY A 415 36.52 -27.01 17.80
CA GLY A 415 36.68 -28.12 16.89
C GLY A 415 38.02 -28.11 16.18
N GLY A 416 38.25 -29.12 15.36
CA GLY A 416 39.48 -29.29 14.61
C GLY A 416 39.48 -30.56 13.79
N ILE A 417 40.62 -30.85 13.17
CA ILE A 417 40.93 -32.15 12.58
C ILE A 417 41.79 -32.90 13.60
N TYR A 418 41.22 -33.89 14.27
CA TYR A 418 41.89 -34.64 15.34
C TYR A 418 42.25 -36.06 14.94
N VAL A 419 41.50 -36.65 14.00
CA VAL A 419 41.62 -38.04 13.55
C VAL A 419 42.06 -38.11 12.09
N GLU A 420 41.35 -37.46 11.17
CA GLU A 420 41.56 -37.59 9.73
C GLU A 420 42.67 -36.64 9.20
N LYS A 421 43.85 -36.68 9.80
CA LYS A 421 44.95 -35.74 9.53
C LYS A 421 45.54 -35.86 8.12
N ASP A 422 45.39 -37.02 7.48
CA ASP A 422 45.88 -37.30 6.13
C ASP A 422 44.81 -37.03 5.05
N SER A 423 43.62 -36.57 5.44
CA SER A 423 42.55 -36.25 4.50
C SER A 423 42.89 -34.98 3.71
N ASN A 424 42.48 -34.95 2.45
CA ASN A 424 42.52 -33.72 1.64
C ASN A 424 41.46 -32.70 2.08
N ALA A 425 40.48 -33.11 2.91
CA ALA A 425 39.48 -32.22 3.46
C ALA A 425 40.11 -31.28 4.50
N ASN A 426 39.82 -29.99 4.37
CA ASN A 426 40.28 -28.94 5.30
C ASN A 426 39.17 -28.47 6.26
N THR A 427 38.06 -29.20 6.32
CA THR A 427 36.96 -29.00 7.26
C THR A 427 37.20 -29.83 8.53
N THR A 428 36.64 -29.41 9.67
CA THR A 428 36.78 -30.15 10.93
C THR A 428 36.23 -31.56 10.84
N ASP A 429 36.91 -32.53 11.45
CA ASP A 429 36.37 -33.89 11.66
C ASP A 429 35.61 -34.01 12.99
N THR A 430 35.81 -33.01 13.87
CA THR A 430 35.19 -32.89 15.19
C THR A 430 34.83 -31.44 15.44
N GLN A 431 33.57 -31.15 15.71
CA GLN A 431 33.15 -29.80 16.10
C GLN A 431 31.94 -29.84 17.02
N THR A 432 31.94 -28.93 17.99
CA THR A 432 30.75 -28.54 18.75
C THR A 432 30.52 -27.05 18.53
N ALA A 433 29.35 -26.70 18.02
CA ALA A 433 28.93 -25.32 17.82
C ALA A 433 27.65 -25.04 18.62
N VAL A 434 27.61 -23.87 19.25
CA VAL A 434 26.45 -23.36 19.99
C VAL A 434 25.95 -22.11 19.30
N PHE A 435 24.69 -22.14 18.91
CA PHE A 435 23.93 -21.01 18.38
C PHE A 435 22.94 -20.58 19.45
N ASP A 436 23.16 -19.40 19.99
CA ASP A 436 22.40 -18.83 21.11
C ASP A 436 21.25 -17.97 20.57
N PHE A 437 20.02 -18.39 20.81
CA PHE A 437 18.80 -17.62 20.49
C PHE A 437 18.12 -17.09 21.77
N GLY A 438 18.87 -16.93 22.86
CA GLY A 438 18.35 -16.54 24.18
C GLY A 438 17.72 -17.73 24.90
N ASN A 439 16.39 -17.83 24.84
CA ASN A 439 15.63 -18.88 25.55
C ASN A 439 15.73 -20.26 24.88
N LEU A 440 16.37 -20.36 23.72
CA LEU A 440 16.68 -21.60 23.03
C LEU A 440 18.17 -21.65 22.69
N GLN A 441 18.81 -22.74 23.08
CA GLN A 441 20.19 -23.04 22.68
C GLN A 441 20.16 -24.16 21.64
N VAL A 442 20.69 -23.89 20.46
CA VAL A 442 20.85 -24.90 19.42
C VAL A 442 22.31 -25.35 19.44
N VAL A 443 22.52 -26.64 19.69
CA VAL A 443 23.86 -27.23 19.74
C VAL A 443 24.04 -28.17 18.56
N TRP A 444 24.96 -27.84 17.66
CA TRP A 444 25.41 -28.75 16.62
C TRP A 444 26.66 -29.48 17.10
N LYS A 445 26.65 -30.81 16.97
CA LYS A 445 27.81 -31.64 17.29
C LYS A 445 28.00 -32.66 16.18
N HIS A 446 29.22 -32.73 15.64
CA HIS A 446 29.60 -33.79 14.73
C HIS A 446 30.96 -34.37 15.13
N ARG A 447 31.15 -35.64 14.76
CA ARG A 447 32.42 -36.37 14.77
C ARG A 447 32.38 -37.38 13.64
N THR A 448 33.46 -37.55 12.88
CA THR A 448 33.51 -38.56 11.80
C THR A 448 33.94 -39.95 12.30
N TYR A 449 34.16 -40.09 13.60
CA TYR A 449 34.60 -41.33 14.25
C TYR A 449 33.71 -41.75 15.42
N GLY A 450 33.69 -43.06 15.67
CA GLY A 450 32.88 -43.69 16.71
C GLY A 450 31.38 -43.69 16.42
N ASP A 451 30.64 -44.55 17.10
CA ASP A 451 29.20 -44.71 16.84
C ASP A 451 28.38 -43.51 17.34
N SER A 452 27.20 -43.29 16.76
CA SER A 452 26.25 -42.29 17.27
C SER A 452 25.87 -42.61 18.73
N PRO A 453 25.76 -41.61 19.63
CA PRO A 453 25.24 -41.82 20.98
C PRO A 453 23.82 -42.39 21.01
N ASP A 454 23.02 -42.07 19.99
CA ASP A 454 21.70 -42.64 19.76
C ASP A 454 21.74 -43.43 18.44
N PRO A 455 21.80 -44.78 18.49
CA PRO A 455 21.86 -45.63 17.30
C PRO A 455 20.63 -45.54 16.41
N ASP A 456 19.46 -45.19 16.98
CA ASP A 456 18.21 -45.06 16.23
C ASP A 456 18.10 -43.70 15.51
N TYR A 457 18.95 -42.75 15.90
CA TYR A 457 18.95 -41.37 15.41
C TYR A 457 20.37 -40.87 15.06
N PRO A 458 21.12 -41.57 14.18
CA PRO A 458 22.52 -41.27 13.86
C PRO A 458 22.71 -39.91 13.17
N TRP A 459 21.69 -39.45 12.44
CA TRP A 459 21.61 -38.10 11.90
C TRP A 459 20.22 -37.53 12.21
N SER A 460 20.17 -36.62 13.17
CA SER A 460 18.91 -36.17 13.73
C SER A 460 19.00 -34.77 14.33
N ALA A 461 17.83 -34.16 14.50
CA ALA A 461 17.60 -33.05 15.39
C ALA A 461 16.80 -33.55 16.60
N THR A 462 17.21 -33.16 17.81
CA THR A 462 16.45 -33.42 19.03
C THR A 462 16.08 -32.10 19.70
N LEU A 463 14.79 -31.91 19.94
CA LEU A 463 14.27 -30.75 20.66
C LEU A 463 13.86 -31.19 22.06
N TYR A 464 14.44 -30.54 23.07
CA TYR A 464 14.11 -30.73 24.47
C TYR A 464 13.23 -29.58 24.94
N GLY A 465 11.97 -29.89 25.26
CA GLY A 465 10.99 -28.94 25.77
C GLY A 465 10.55 -29.24 27.20
N ASP A 466 9.84 -28.31 27.81
CA ASP A 466 9.23 -28.44 29.14
C ASP A 466 8.14 -29.54 29.19
N LYS A 467 7.49 -29.80 28.06
CA LYS A 467 6.43 -30.81 27.89
C LYS A 467 6.93 -32.19 27.44
N GLY A 468 8.12 -32.29 26.88
CA GLY A 468 8.59 -33.54 26.27
C GLY A 468 9.83 -33.37 25.40
N THR A 469 10.20 -34.46 24.73
CA THR A 469 11.35 -34.52 23.82
C THR A 469 10.89 -34.98 22.45
N LEU A 470 11.16 -34.18 21.41
CA LEU A 470 10.96 -34.57 20.01
C LEU A 470 12.31 -35.00 19.43
N LYS A 471 12.39 -36.25 18.97
CA LYS A 471 13.49 -36.72 18.14
C LYS A 471 13.02 -36.78 16.69
N ALA A 472 13.77 -36.20 15.77
CA ALA A 472 13.43 -36.21 14.35
C ALA A 472 14.67 -36.47 13.50
N SER A 473 14.55 -37.40 12.56
CA SER A 473 15.53 -37.65 11.50
C SER A 473 14.85 -37.45 10.14
N VAL A 474 15.61 -37.66 9.07
CA VAL A 474 15.07 -37.68 7.71
C VAL A 474 14.19 -38.91 7.43
N PHE A 475 14.16 -39.90 8.32
CA PHE A 475 13.41 -41.15 8.16
C PHE A 475 12.16 -41.24 9.04
N LYS A 476 12.20 -40.66 10.25
CA LYS A 476 11.10 -40.74 11.22
C LYS A 476 11.17 -39.61 12.24
N TYR A 477 10.07 -39.40 12.95
CA TYR A 477 10.05 -38.63 14.19
C TYR A 477 9.31 -39.38 15.29
N GLU A 478 9.72 -39.12 16.53
CA GLU A 478 9.10 -39.65 17.75
C GLU A 478 9.05 -38.55 18.81
N TYR A 479 7.87 -38.29 19.36
CA TYR A 479 7.67 -37.36 20.45
C TYR A 479 7.36 -38.11 21.75
N PHE A 480 8.15 -37.86 22.78
CA PHE A 480 8.03 -38.44 24.11
C PHE A 480 7.54 -37.37 25.07
N GLU A 481 6.38 -37.58 25.69
CA GLU A 481 5.94 -36.72 26.79
C GLU A 481 6.92 -36.80 27.96
N ARG A 482 7.04 -35.72 28.73
CA ARG A 482 7.99 -35.64 29.85
C ARG A 482 7.81 -36.81 30.83
N GLY A 483 8.89 -37.56 31.03
CA GLY A 483 8.94 -38.70 31.95
C GLY A 483 8.35 -40.01 31.39
N LYS A 484 7.87 -40.03 30.14
CA LYS A 484 7.42 -41.24 29.47
C LYS A 484 8.57 -41.87 28.66
N LYS A 485 8.56 -43.20 28.58
CA LYS A 485 9.52 -43.98 27.78
C LYS A 485 8.98 -44.34 26.40
N GLU A 486 7.66 -44.49 26.30
CA GLU A 486 6.98 -44.75 25.02
C GLU A 486 6.65 -43.43 24.31
N PRO A 487 6.76 -43.38 22.98
CA PRO A 487 6.40 -42.19 22.23
C PRO A 487 4.88 -41.97 22.22
N ALA A 488 4.45 -40.73 22.45
CA ALA A 488 3.06 -40.31 22.35
C ALA A 488 2.65 -40.02 20.90
N LEU A 489 3.60 -39.63 20.05
CA LEU A 489 3.41 -39.45 18.62
C LEU A 489 4.60 -40.03 17.86
N THR A 490 4.30 -40.66 16.73
CA THR A 490 5.31 -41.18 15.80
C THR A 490 4.92 -40.84 14.37
N GLY A 491 5.90 -40.77 13.48
CA GLY A 491 5.65 -40.72 12.05
C GLY A 491 6.89 -41.11 11.26
N GLU A 492 6.67 -41.57 10.04
CA GLU A 492 7.71 -42.03 9.12
C GLU A 492 7.77 -41.12 7.89
N ALA A 493 8.89 -41.20 7.17
CA ALA A 493 9.05 -40.49 5.90
C ALA A 493 7.94 -40.90 4.91
N LEU A 494 7.39 -39.90 4.22
CA LEU A 494 6.35 -40.12 3.22
C LEU A 494 6.98 -40.63 1.92
N TYR A 495 6.61 -41.84 1.53
CA TYR A 495 6.96 -42.42 0.23
C TYR A 495 5.74 -42.44 -0.69
N GLU A 496 5.83 -41.76 -1.82
CA GLU A 496 4.72 -41.56 -2.77
C GLU A 496 4.79 -42.54 -3.95
N TYR A 497 5.21 -43.79 -3.71
CA TYR A 497 5.47 -44.77 -4.77
C TYR A 497 4.24 -45.13 -5.63
N ASP A 498 3.04 -44.92 -5.13
CA ASP A 498 1.81 -45.15 -5.91
C ASP A 498 1.57 -44.05 -6.95
N GLN A 499 2.06 -42.84 -6.66
CA GLN A 499 1.97 -41.68 -7.56
C GLN A 499 3.21 -41.58 -8.46
N TYR A 500 4.37 -41.97 -7.95
CA TYR A 500 5.66 -41.94 -8.63
C TYR A 500 6.37 -43.29 -8.51
N PRO A 501 5.94 -44.32 -9.26
CA PRO A 501 6.52 -45.67 -9.19
C PRO A 501 8.02 -45.72 -9.49
N GLU A 502 8.52 -44.80 -10.31
CA GLU A 502 9.93 -44.64 -10.67
C GLU A 502 10.84 -44.40 -9.46
N ASP A 503 10.34 -43.76 -8.39
CA ASP A 503 11.09 -43.51 -7.14
C ASP A 503 11.56 -44.83 -6.49
N ARG A 504 10.91 -45.96 -6.79
CA ARG A 504 11.30 -47.29 -6.29
C ARG A 504 12.59 -47.79 -6.93
N THR A 505 12.88 -47.38 -8.16
CA THR A 505 13.94 -47.97 -9.00
C THR A 505 15.03 -46.99 -9.40
N GLU A 506 14.79 -45.67 -9.27
CA GLU A 506 15.83 -44.68 -9.51
C GLU A 506 17.01 -44.88 -8.55
N LYS A 507 18.21 -44.99 -9.12
CA LYS A 507 19.41 -45.42 -8.42
C LYS A 507 20.03 -44.29 -7.61
N ASP A 508 19.99 -43.07 -8.15
CA ASP A 508 20.65 -41.91 -7.57
C ASP A 508 19.69 -41.02 -6.75
N LEU A 509 18.47 -41.49 -6.50
CA LEU A 509 17.46 -40.78 -5.72
C LEU A 509 17.55 -41.11 -4.23
N GLU A 510 17.71 -40.07 -3.40
CA GLU A 510 17.48 -40.17 -1.96
C GLU A 510 15.97 -40.28 -1.66
N ARG A 511 15.45 -41.52 -1.68
CA ARG A 511 14.01 -41.81 -1.62
C ARG A 511 13.27 -41.17 -0.44
N HIS A 512 13.92 -41.10 0.72
CA HIS A 512 13.34 -40.60 1.95
C HIS A 512 13.14 -39.07 1.97
N VAL A 513 13.76 -38.33 1.03
CA VAL A 513 13.53 -36.88 0.84
C VAL A 513 12.80 -36.54 -0.45
N ALA A 514 12.55 -37.51 -1.34
CA ALA A 514 11.98 -37.29 -2.66
C ALA A 514 10.63 -36.54 -2.60
N SER A 515 9.71 -36.98 -1.73
CA SER A 515 8.42 -36.31 -1.55
C SER A 515 8.56 -34.86 -1.07
N ALA A 516 9.46 -34.62 -0.11
CA ALA A 516 9.71 -33.28 0.41
C ALA A 516 10.32 -32.36 -0.65
N MET A 517 11.31 -32.82 -1.40
CA MET A 517 11.94 -32.07 -2.49
C MET A 517 10.93 -31.74 -3.59
N ARG A 518 10.10 -32.70 -4.00
CA ARG A 518 9.05 -32.49 -4.99
C ARG A 518 8.10 -31.38 -4.58
N ARG A 519 7.66 -31.37 -3.31
CA ARG A 519 6.80 -30.31 -2.76
C ARG A 519 7.50 -28.95 -2.71
N HIS A 520 8.79 -28.91 -2.35
CA HIS A 520 9.57 -27.67 -2.39
C HIS A 520 9.72 -27.12 -3.80
N TRP A 521 9.96 -27.97 -4.80
CA TRP A 521 10.05 -27.54 -6.19
C TRP A 521 8.70 -27.08 -6.74
N GLN A 522 7.61 -27.79 -6.43
CA GLN A 522 6.26 -27.35 -6.77
C GLN A 522 5.95 -26.00 -6.13
N ASN A 523 6.30 -25.82 -4.86
CA ASN A 523 6.14 -24.54 -4.19
C ASN A 523 7.00 -23.45 -4.84
N TYR A 524 8.27 -23.73 -5.15
CA TYR A 524 9.15 -22.78 -5.81
C TYR A 524 8.61 -22.37 -7.18
N LEU A 525 8.21 -23.31 -8.03
CA LEU A 525 7.61 -23.03 -9.34
C LEU A 525 6.32 -22.23 -9.18
N HIS A 526 5.45 -22.62 -8.25
CA HIS A 526 4.25 -21.87 -7.91
C HIS A 526 4.57 -20.44 -7.46
N CYS A 527 5.59 -20.24 -6.62
CA CYS A 527 6.04 -18.94 -6.16
C CYS A 527 6.69 -18.11 -7.27
N VAL A 528 7.37 -18.72 -8.23
CA VAL A 528 7.87 -18.05 -9.44
C VAL A 528 6.70 -17.56 -10.30
N ASP A 529 5.68 -18.40 -10.50
CA ASP A 529 4.50 -18.08 -11.31
C ASP A 529 3.64 -17.00 -10.65
N THR A 530 3.45 -17.12 -9.34
CA THR A 530 2.60 -16.22 -8.55
C THR A 530 3.34 -15.04 -7.94
N ARG A 531 4.67 -14.96 -8.11
CA ARG A 531 5.55 -13.99 -7.44
C ARG A 531 5.28 -13.85 -5.94
N THR A 532 5.10 -14.98 -5.26
CA THR A 532 4.95 -15.05 -3.80
C THR A 532 6.24 -15.55 -3.13
N ARG A 533 6.33 -15.43 -1.80
CA ARG A 533 7.50 -15.91 -1.02
C ARG A 533 7.46 -17.44 -0.92
N PRO A 534 8.53 -18.17 -1.31
CA PRO A 534 8.61 -19.62 -1.11
C PRO A 534 8.55 -20.01 0.36
N VAL A 535 8.08 -21.22 0.67
CA VAL A 535 8.06 -21.75 2.04
C VAL A 535 9.47 -21.88 2.63
N ALA A 536 10.48 -22.02 1.77
CA ALA A 536 11.89 -21.97 2.12
C ALA A 536 12.56 -20.87 1.29
N ASP A 537 12.36 -19.62 1.70
CA ASP A 537 12.90 -18.49 0.96
C ASP A 537 14.42 -18.32 1.18
N ILE A 538 15.04 -17.54 0.29
CA ILE A 538 16.49 -17.39 0.23
C ILE A 538 17.08 -16.71 1.48
N GLU A 539 16.31 -15.90 2.20
CA GLU A 539 16.75 -15.24 3.43
C GLU A 539 17.05 -16.28 4.51
N GLN A 540 16.19 -17.30 4.67
CA GLN A 540 16.41 -18.37 5.64
C GLN A 540 17.66 -19.20 5.30
N ALA A 541 17.87 -19.47 4.01
CA ALA A 541 19.09 -20.13 3.53
C ALA A 541 20.34 -19.29 3.81
N PHE A 542 20.26 -17.96 3.64
CA PHE A 542 21.33 -17.02 3.96
C PHE A 542 21.65 -17.03 5.46
N ILE A 543 20.64 -16.90 6.34
CA ILE A 543 20.81 -16.93 7.80
C ILE A 543 21.46 -18.23 8.24
N SER A 544 20.97 -19.38 7.76
CA SER A 544 21.51 -20.69 8.10
C SER A 544 22.97 -20.85 7.65
N SER A 545 23.26 -20.48 6.40
CA SER A 545 24.61 -20.58 5.83
C SER A 545 25.60 -19.66 6.54
N ALA A 546 25.21 -18.40 6.77
CA ALA A 546 26.01 -17.42 7.48
C ALA A 546 26.30 -17.86 8.92
N SER A 547 25.32 -18.44 9.61
CA SER A 547 25.50 -18.99 10.96
C SER A 547 26.55 -20.11 10.98
N CYS A 548 26.49 -21.05 10.03
CA CYS A 548 27.51 -22.10 9.89
C CYS A 548 28.90 -21.54 9.60
N ILE A 549 29.00 -20.51 8.75
CA ILE A 549 30.27 -19.82 8.47
C ILE A 549 30.83 -19.17 9.73
N LEU A 550 29.98 -18.48 10.52
CA LEU A 550 30.37 -17.90 11.80
C LEU A 550 30.85 -18.95 12.79
N ALA A 551 30.26 -20.16 12.80
CA ALA A 551 30.74 -21.27 13.62
C ALA A 551 32.16 -21.69 13.21
N ASN A 552 32.44 -21.80 11.91
CA ASN A 552 33.78 -22.13 11.42
C ASN A 552 34.80 -21.02 11.74
N MET A 553 34.42 -19.75 11.58
CA MET A 553 35.23 -18.62 11.99
C MET A 553 35.51 -18.61 13.50
N SER A 554 34.53 -19.00 14.31
CA SER A 554 34.72 -19.12 15.76
C SER A 554 35.81 -20.13 16.11
N VAL A 555 35.86 -21.28 15.41
CA VAL A 555 36.95 -22.27 15.54
C VAL A 555 38.30 -21.66 15.14
N GLU A 556 38.38 -21.01 13.97
CA GLU A 556 39.62 -20.37 13.46
C GLU A 556 40.14 -19.28 14.41
N LEU A 557 39.23 -18.60 15.11
CA LEU A 557 39.52 -17.57 16.11
C LEU A 557 39.72 -18.14 17.53
N GLY A 558 40.01 -19.44 17.67
CA GLY A 558 40.35 -20.06 18.94
C GLY A 558 39.16 -20.26 19.88
N GLY A 559 37.96 -20.46 19.34
CA GLY A 559 36.72 -20.67 20.11
C GLY A 559 36.01 -19.38 20.52
N ARG A 560 36.40 -18.24 19.95
CA ARG A 560 35.82 -16.93 20.29
C ARG A 560 34.33 -16.88 19.97
N THR A 561 33.51 -16.44 20.92
CA THR A 561 32.10 -16.10 20.68
C THR A 561 31.96 -14.91 19.72
N LEU A 562 31.21 -15.08 18.65
CA LEU A 562 30.93 -14.06 17.64
C LEU A 562 29.49 -13.56 17.78
N ARG A 563 29.32 -12.24 17.70
CA ARG A 563 28.00 -11.60 17.64
C ARG A 563 27.89 -10.85 16.33
N TYR A 564 27.03 -11.33 15.43
CA TYR A 564 26.84 -10.76 14.10
C TYR A 564 25.70 -9.75 14.12
N ASN A 565 25.93 -8.56 13.57
CA ASN A 565 24.90 -7.55 13.36
C ASN A 565 24.40 -7.70 11.90
N PRO A 566 23.16 -8.18 11.69
CA PRO A 566 22.64 -8.44 10.35
C PRO A 566 22.34 -7.17 9.54
N GLU A 567 22.10 -6.04 10.19
CA GLU A 567 21.86 -4.75 9.51
C GLU A 567 23.14 -4.19 8.89
N THR A 568 24.26 -4.32 9.62
CA THR A 568 25.56 -3.80 9.17
C THR A 568 26.39 -4.83 8.40
N GLY A 569 26.03 -6.12 8.49
CA GLY A 569 26.78 -7.22 7.90
C GLY A 569 28.12 -7.49 8.59
N ARG A 570 28.26 -7.16 9.89
CA ARG A 570 29.55 -7.17 10.60
C ARG A 570 29.50 -7.92 11.92
N VAL A 571 30.63 -8.52 12.30
CA VAL A 571 30.83 -9.09 13.64
C VAL A 571 31.26 -7.99 14.62
N SER A 572 30.57 -7.87 15.74
CA SER A 572 30.85 -6.90 16.79
C SER A 572 32.18 -7.18 17.50
N GLY A 573 32.96 -6.13 17.73
CA GLY A 573 34.12 -6.16 18.63
C GLY A 573 35.41 -6.78 18.09
N GLY A 574 35.64 -6.89 16.77
CA GLY A 574 36.93 -7.37 16.27
C GLY A 574 37.19 -7.18 14.78
N ARG A 575 38.31 -6.54 14.45
CA ARG A 575 38.81 -6.37 13.07
C ARG A 575 39.08 -7.71 12.38
N GLN A 576 39.77 -8.62 13.07
CA GLN A 576 40.15 -9.94 12.56
C GLN A 576 38.94 -10.80 12.14
N ALA A 577 37.85 -10.78 12.92
CA ALA A 577 36.63 -11.51 12.57
C ALA A 577 35.96 -10.96 11.30
N ASN A 578 35.96 -9.64 11.13
CA ASN A 578 35.41 -9.01 9.92
C ASN A 578 36.30 -9.22 8.69
N GLU A 579 37.62 -9.36 8.85
CA GLU A 579 38.53 -9.72 7.75
C GLU A 579 38.27 -11.14 7.23
N LEU A 580 37.78 -12.06 8.08
CA LEU A 580 37.43 -13.43 7.69
C LEU A 580 36.06 -13.53 6.97
N LEU A 581 35.21 -12.49 7.04
CA LEU A 581 33.92 -12.47 6.33
C LEU A 581 34.07 -12.38 4.80
N ALA A 582 35.21 -11.86 4.32
CA ALA A 582 35.50 -11.73 2.89
C ALA A 582 36.88 -12.29 2.59
N ARG A 583 36.98 -13.24 1.65
CA ARG A 583 38.27 -13.76 1.21
C ARG A 583 38.75 -13.02 -0.04
N PRO A 584 40.07 -12.72 -0.17
CA PRO A 584 40.60 -12.19 -1.41
C PRO A 584 40.40 -13.21 -2.53
N TYR A 585 39.74 -12.78 -3.61
CA TYR A 585 39.54 -13.63 -4.79
C TYR A 585 40.83 -13.68 -5.62
N ARG A 586 41.04 -14.80 -6.33
CA ARG A 586 42.16 -14.97 -7.25
C ARG A 586 41.99 -14.01 -8.44
N ALA A 587 43.02 -13.23 -8.78
CA ALA A 587 43.00 -12.39 -9.97
C ALA A 587 42.68 -13.21 -11.25
N PRO A 588 41.90 -12.67 -12.21
CA PRO A 588 41.34 -11.31 -12.25
C PRO A 588 39.96 -11.18 -11.58
N TRP A 589 39.50 -12.19 -10.85
CA TRP A 589 38.16 -12.21 -10.27
C TRP A 589 38.07 -11.28 -9.06
N THR A 590 37.00 -10.49 -9.01
CA THR A 590 36.67 -9.61 -7.87
C THR A 590 35.60 -10.30 -7.04
N HIS A 591 35.70 -10.22 -5.71
CA HIS A 591 34.67 -10.75 -4.82
C HIS A 591 33.36 -9.99 -5.08
N PRO A 592 32.24 -10.67 -5.37
CA PRO A 592 30.96 -10.00 -5.54
C PRO A 592 30.50 -9.45 -4.19
N THR A 593 30.38 -8.14 -4.09
CA THR A 593 29.69 -7.44 -3.00
C THR A 593 28.34 -6.93 -3.48
N PRO A 594 27.35 -6.68 -2.60
CA PRO A 594 26.04 -6.14 -3.00
C PRO A 594 26.11 -4.88 -3.89
N GLU A 595 27.19 -4.10 -3.81
CA GLU A 595 27.41 -2.91 -4.64
C GLU A 595 27.93 -3.22 -6.06
N THR A 596 28.36 -4.46 -6.30
CA THR A 596 29.04 -4.91 -7.54
C THR A 596 28.29 -5.99 -8.31
N VAL A 597 27.17 -6.49 -7.79
CA VAL A 597 26.28 -7.48 -8.46
C VAL A 597 24.90 -6.94 -8.75
#